data_AF-A0A0K2TK03-F1
#
_entry.id   AF-A0A0K2TK03-F1
#
_cell.length_a   1.000
_cell.length_b   1.000
_cell.length_c   1.000
_cell.angle_alpha   90.00
_cell.angle_beta   90.00
_cell.angle_gamma   90.00
#
_symmetry.space_group_name_H-M   'P 1'
#
loop_
_entity.id
_entity.type
_entity.pdbx_description
1 polymer ?
#
loop_
_entity_poly.entity_id
_entity_poly.type
_entity_poly.pdbx_seq_one_letter_code
_entity_poly.pdbx_strand_id
1 'polypeptide(L)'
;MTAALVGLLDGYFLGRPYLISLENVTKADNKTITNVAIKSICNVLGSDFRGERLKIFINNGASYCIKAAKNLKQHFPMMLHVTCIAHGLNRISTLRPVFQKNKHSHL
;
A
#
# COMPACT_ATOMS: atom_id res chain seq x y z
N MET A 1 -11.07 -3.19 -8.18
CA MET A 1 -11.45 -2.94 -6.77
C MET A 1 -10.22 -2.54 -5.97
N THR A 2 -10.29 -1.39 -5.30
CA THR A 2 -9.24 -0.79 -4.48
C THR A 2 -9.78 -0.61 -3.07
N ALA A 3 -9.04 -1.08 -2.06
CA ALA A 3 -9.39 -0.91 -0.67
C ALA A 3 -8.39 0.03 0.01
N ALA A 4 -8.87 0.98 0.81
CA ALA A 4 -8.05 1.82 1.66
C ALA A 4 -8.29 1.44 3.12
N LEU A 5 -7.21 1.11 3.82
CA LEU A 5 -7.21 0.75 5.23
C LEU A 5 -6.44 1.82 5.99
N VAL A 6 -6.92 2.20 7.17
CA VAL A 6 -6.21 3.11 8.09
C VAL A 6 -6.06 2.47 9.45
N GLY A 7 -4.91 2.67 10.08
CA GLY A 7 -4.65 2.16 11.42
C GLY A 7 -3.78 3.14 12.20
N LEU A 8 -3.73 2.95 13.51
CA LEU A 8 -2.81 3.68 14.37
C LEU A 8 -1.40 3.14 14.17
N LEU A 9 -0.45 4.06 14.10
CA LEU A 9 0.97 3.72 14.14
C LEU A 9 1.44 3.79 15.59
N ASP A 10 1.22 2.70 16.32
CA ASP A 10 1.65 2.52 17.72
C ASP A 10 2.62 1.34 17.81
N GLY A 11 3.76 1.53 18.46
CA GLY A 11 4.79 0.50 18.65
C GLY A 11 4.44 -0.54 19.72
N TYR A 12 3.47 -0.25 20.57
CA TYR A 12 3.04 -1.14 21.67
C TYR A 12 1.72 -1.85 21.37
N PHE A 13 0.90 -1.29 20.47
CA PHE A 13 -0.41 -1.82 20.13
C PHE A 13 -0.50 -2.14 18.63
N LEU A 14 -0.56 -3.44 18.30
CA LEU A 14 -0.93 -3.91 16.97
C LEU A 14 -2.45 -3.74 16.78
N GLY A 15 -2.88 -2.50 16.56
CA GLY A 15 -4.28 -2.18 16.30
C GLY A 15 -4.77 -2.82 14.99
N ARG A 16 -6.03 -3.26 14.97
CA ARG A 16 -6.67 -3.71 13.73
C ARG A 16 -6.90 -2.48 12.83
N PRO A 17 -6.44 -2.49 11.57
CA PRO A 17 -6.77 -1.42 10.66
C PRO A 17 -8.27 -1.43 10.33
N TYR A 18 -8.83 -0.25 10.10
CA TYR A 18 -10.21 -0.03 9.68
C TYR A 18 -10.27 0.16 8.17
N LEU A 19 -11.22 -0.50 7.52
CA LEU A 19 -11.54 -0.27 6.11
C LEU A 19 -12.28 1.06 6.00
N ILE A 20 -11.66 2.05 5.36
CA ILE A 20 -12.21 3.41 5.23
C ILE A 20 -12.72 3.72 3.82
N SER A 21 -12.33 2.93 2.82
CA SER A 21 -12.88 3.01 1.48
C SER A 21 -12.76 1.68 0.74
N LEU A 22 -13.78 1.36 -0.05
CA LEU A 22 -13.80 0.25 -0.98
C LEU A 22 -14.39 0.75 -2.30
N GLU A 23 -13.53 1.01 -3.27
CA GLU A 23 -13.92 1.65 -4.53
C GLU A 23 -13.61 0.75 -5.72
N ASN A 24 -14.55 0.68 -6.67
CA ASN A 24 -14.27 0.04 -7.95
C ASN A 24 -13.59 1.01 -8.90
N VAL A 25 -12.27 1.08 -8.82
CA VAL A 25 -11.45 1.90 -9.70
C VAL A 25 -11.37 1.24 -11.09
N THR A 26 -11.98 1.87 -12.10
CA THR A 26 -11.99 1.42 -13.50
C THR A 26 -10.63 1.56 -14.18
N LYS A 27 -9.82 2.53 -13.73
CA LYS A 27 -8.45 2.77 -14.21
C LYS A 27 -7.50 3.07 -13.06
N ALA A 28 -6.55 2.17 -12.84
CA ALA A 28 -5.52 2.31 -11.83
C ALA A 28 -4.34 3.14 -12.36
N ASP A 29 -4.46 4.47 -12.29
CA ASP A 29 -3.35 5.40 -12.55
C ASP A 29 -3.00 6.23 -11.31
N ASN A 30 -1.91 6.99 -11.40
CA ASN A 30 -1.39 7.71 -10.24
C ASN A 30 -2.36 8.80 -9.73
N LYS A 31 -3.14 9.44 -10.62
CA LYS A 31 -4.08 10.50 -10.24
C LYS A 31 -5.27 9.89 -9.53
N THR A 32 -5.81 8.81 -10.09
CA THR A 32 -6.93 8.10 -9.49
C THR A 32 -6.57 7.57 -8.11
N ILE A 33 -5.41 6.92 -7.93
CA ILE A 33 -4.99 6.41 -6.61
C ILE A 33 -4.75 7.55 -5.61
N THR A 34 -4.16 8.67 -6.05
CA THR A 34 -3.98 9.85 -5.19
C THR A 34 -5.33 10.37 -4.71
N ASN A 35 -6.28 10.54 -5.62
CA ASN A 35 -7.60 11.07 -5.32
C ASN A 35 -8.40 10.15 -4.38
N VAL A 36 -8.37 8.83 -4.63
CA VAL A 36 -9.00 7.84 -3.74
C VAL A 36 -8.43 7.95 -2.33
N ALA A 37 -7.10 8.02 -2.17
CA ALA A 37 -6.47 8.12 -0.87
C ALA A 37 -6.85 9.42 -0.13
N ILE A 38 -6.74 10.58 -0.78
CA ILE A 38 -7.13 11.87 -0.19
C ILE A 38 -8.60 11.86 0.22
N LYS A 39 -9.49 11.48 -0.71
CA LYS A 39 -10.93 11.41 -0.46
C LYS A 39 -11.25 10.48 0.71
N SER A 40 -10.64 9.30 0.76
CA SER A 40 -10.87 8.33 1.85
C SER A 40 -10.45 8.90 3.20
N ILE A 41 -9.31 9.58 3.26
CA ILE A 41 -8.80 10.21 4.48
C ILE A 41 -9.72 11.36 4.91
N CYS A 42 -10.05 12.28 4.01
CA CYS A 42 -10.90 13.43 4.33
C CYS A 42 -12.32 13.00 4.74
N ASN A 43 -12.87 11.96 4.13
CA ASN A 43 -14.20 11.44 4.46
C ASN A 43 -14.28 10.88 5.89
N VAL A 44 -13.20 10.29 6.41
CA VAL A 44 -13.21 9.64 7.73
C VAL A 44 -12.57 10.51 8.82
N LEU A 45 -11.54 11.28 8.49
CA LEU A 45 -10.76 12.07 9.46
C LEU A 45 -11.05 13.58 9.40
N GLY A 46 -11.91 14.03 8.48
CA GLY A 46 -12.23 15.44 8.27
C GLY A 46 -11.34 16.11 7.22
N SER A 47 -11.87 17.13 6.54
CA SER A 47 -11.12 17.94 5.56
C SER A 47 -10.06 18.84 6.22
N ASP A 48 -10.20 19.10 7.52
CA ASP A 48 -9.27 19.82 8.39
C ASP A 48 -8.18 18.90 8.99
N PHE A 49 -8.14 17.62 8.58
CA PHE A 49 -7.13 16.68 9.04
C PHE A 49 -5.72 17.21 8.76
N ARG A 50 -4.94 17.34 9.83
CA ARG A 50 -3.54 17.80 9.79
C ARG A 50 -2.67 16.78 9.06
N GLY A 51 -2.26 17.12 7.84
CA GLY A 51 -1.52 16.21 6.97
C GLY A 51 -0.20 15.68 7.56
N GLU A 52 0.40 16.40 8.51
CA GLU A 52 1.61 15.97 9.23
C GLU A 52 1.38 14.76 10.15
N ARG A 53 0.12 14.47 10.50
CA ARG A 53 -0.24 13.31 11.33
C ARG A 53 -0.25 12.01 10.53
N LEU A 54 -0.38 12.05 9.20
CA LEU A 54 -0.22 10.85 8.38
C LEU A 54 1.27 10.50 8.24
N LYS A 55 1.68 9.40 8.87
CA LYS A 55 3.10 9.01 8.93
C LYS A 55 3.51 7.98 7.90
N ILE A 56 2.64 7.02 7.55
CA ILE A 56 3.00 5.90 6.67
C ILE A 56 1.91 5.67 5.64
N PHE A 57 2.33 5.51 4.39
CA PHE A 57 1.50 5.02 3.30
C PHE A 57 2.10 3.74 2.72
N ILE A 58 1.34 2.66 2.79
CA ILE A 58 1.75 1.32 2.34
C ILE A 58 1.00 0.96 1.06
N ASN A 59 1.70 0.50 0.02
CA ASN A 59 1.06 -0.04 -1.20
C ASN A 59 1.84 -1.21 -1.80
N ASN A 60 1.29 -1.86 -2.83
CA ASN A 60 1.87 -3.05 -3.47
C ASN A 60 3.11 -2.80 -4.35
N GLY A 61 3.61 -1.56 -4.46
CA GLY A 61 4.81 -1.23 -5.23
C GLY A 61 4.59 -1.04 -6.73
N ALA A 62 3.35 -1.05 -7.21
CA ALA A 62 3.07 -0.77 -8.61
C ALA A 62 3.56 0.64 -8.99
N SER A 63 4.07 0.82 -10.22
CA SER A 63 4.71 2.07 -10.66
C SER A 63 3.80 3.30 -10.52
N TYR A 64 2.49 3.13 -10.73
CA TYR A 64 1.50 4.18 -10.52
C TYR A 64 1.28 4.51 -9.04
N CYS A 65 1.38 3.53 -8.13
CA CYS A 65 1.31 3.75 -6.67
C CYS A 65 2.54 4.52 -6.17
N ILE A 66 3.72 4.23 -6.72
CA ILE A 66 4.95 4.99 -6.41
C ILE A 66 4.78 6.46 -6.83
N LYS A 67 4.23 6.71 -8.02
CA LYS A 67 3.91 8.07 -8.48
C LYS A 67 2.82 8.73 -7.62
N ALA A 68 1.77 7.99 -7.24
CA ALA A 68 0.73 8.49 -6.35
C ALA A 68 1.29 8.87 -4.97
N ALA A 69 2.20 8.07 -4.41
CA ALA A 69 2.86 8.38 -3.15
C ALA A 69 3.66 9.70 -3.22
N LYS A 70 4.29 10.00 -4.36
CA LYS A 70 4.95 11.30 -4.59
C LYS A 70 3.94 12.46 -4.59
N ASN A 71 2.78 12.29 -5.23
CA ASN A 71 1.72 13.30 -5.22
C ASN A 71 1.13 13.49 -3.82
N LEU A 72 0.94 12.39 -3.08
CA LEU A 72 0.43 12.42 -1.71
C LEU A 72 1.36 13.17 -0.75
N LYS A 73 2.68 13.14 -0.96
CA LYS A 73 3.62 13.94 -0.15
C LYS A 73 3.37 15.46 -0.24
N GLN A 74 2.71 15.95 -1.28
CA GLN A 74 2.33 17.37 -1.38
C GLN A 74 1.22 17.73 -0.37
N HIS A 75 0.38 16.76 0.01
CA HIS A 75 -0.72 16.91 0.97
C HIS A 75 -0.33 16.42 2.38
N PHE A 76 0.56 15.44 2.44
CA PHE A 76 1.02 14.76 3.65
C PHE A 76 2.56 14.81 3.72
N PRO A 77 3.15 15.97 4.08
CA PRO A 77 4.59 16.22 3.89
C PRO A 77 5.50 15.31 4.72
N MET A 78 5.06 14.87 5.90
CA MET A 78 5.82 13.96 6.77
C MET A 78 5.57 12.46 6.48
N MET A 79 4.79 12.14 5.44
CA MET A 79 4.43 10.77 5.11
C MET A 79 5.62 10.00 4.52
N LEU A 80 5.93 8.84 5.10
CA LEU A 80 6.84 7.85 4.53
C LEU A 80 6.08 6.90 3.61
N HIS A 81 6.65 6.65 2.44
CA HIS A 81 6.11 5.68 1.50
C HIS A 81 6.83 4.34 1.70
N VAL A 82 6.04 3.29 1.98
CA VAL A 82 6.54 1.92 2.17
C VAL A 82 5.90 1.02 1.13
N THR A 83 6.73 0.21 0.47
CA THR A 83 6.25 -0.83 -0.44
C THR A 83 6.05 -2.13 0.33
N CYS A 84 4.86 -2.73 0.17
CA CYS A 84 4.50 -3.99 0.76
C CYS A 84 5.31 -5.14 0.15
N ILE A 85 5.97 -5.91 1.02
CA ILE A 85 6.82 -7.03 0.64
C ILE A 85 5.97 -8.23 0.19
N ALA A 86 4.71 -8.34 0.62
CA ALA A 86 3.83 -9.46 0.29
C ALA A 86 3.68 -9.65 -1.24
N HIS A 87 3.66 -8.56 -2.01
CA HIS A 87 3.61 -8.67 -3.47
C HIS A 87 4.90 -9.28 -4.05
N GLY A 88 6.06 -8.89 -3.51
CA GLY A 88 7.35 -9.48 -3.86
C GLY A 88 7.46 -10.96 -3.47
N LEU A 89 7.01 -11.31 -2.25
CA LEU A 89 7.00 -12.69 -1.77
C LEU A 89 6.06 -13.57 -2.59
N ASN A 90 4.88 -13.07 -2.96
CA ASN A 90 3.96 -13.79 -3.84
C ASN A 90 4.57 -14.04 -5.23
N ARG A 91 5.32 -13.06 -5.77
CA ARG A 91 6.03 -13.24 -7.04
C ARG A 91 7.13 -14.31 -6.95
N ILE A 92 7.79 -14.46 -5.80
CA ILE A 92 8.81 -15.49 -5.59
C ILE A 92 8.16 -16.87 -5.39
N SER A 93 7.05 -16.94 -4.65
CA SER A 93 6.37 -18.20 -4.36
C SER A 93 5.77 -18.87 -5.60
N THR A 94 5.43 -18.10 -6.64
CA THR A 94 4.95 -18.61 -7.93
C THR A 94 6.07 -19.12 -8.85
N LEU A 95 7.35 -18.88 -8.54
CA LEU A 95 8.49 -19.42 -9.29
C LEU A 95 8.78 -20.91 -8.98
N ARG A 96 7.84 -21.62 -8.31
CA ARG A 96 8.10 -22.93 -7.69
C ARG A 96 8.30 -24.17 -8.59
N PRO A 97 8.26 -24.18 -9.95
CA PRO A 97 8.66 -25.38 -10.69
C PRO A 97 10.07 -25.34 -11.29
N VAL A 98 11.00 -24.47 -10.86
CA VAL A 98 12.38 -24.46 -11.41
C VAL A 98 13.45 -25.00 -10.44
N PHE A 99 13.17 -25.11 -9.14
CA PHE A 99 14.18 -25.48 -8.12
C PHE A 99 14.10 -26.92 -7.57
N GLN A 100 13.28 -27.82 -8.13
CA GLN A 100 13.20 -29.23 -7.69
C GLN A 100 13.56 -30.28 -8.76
N LYS A 101 14.60 -30.03 -9.57
CA LYS A 101 15.34 -31.12 -10.23
C LYS A 101 16.83 -30.86 -10.16
N ASN A 102 17.45 -31.31 -9.08
CA ASN A 102 18.80 -31.89 -9.05
C ASN A 102 19.05 -32.45 -7.64
N LYS A 103 18.36 -33.56 -7.32
CA LYS A 103 18.95 -34.53 -6.41
C LYS A 103 19.82 -35.43 -7.27
N HIS A 104 21.11 -35.35 -7.02
CA HIS A 104 22.18 -36.09 -7.68
C HIS A 104 21.86 -37.58 -7.78
N SER A 105 21.75 -38.07 -9.02
CA SER A 105 22.19 -39.42 -9.36
C SER A 105 23.71 -39.40 -9.37
N HIS A 106 24.36 -40.04 -8.40
CA HIS A 106 25.62 -40.77 -8.55
C HIS A 106 26.03 -41.37 -7.20
N LEU A 107 26.23 -42.69 -7.24
CA LEU A 107 26.72 -43.64 -6.23
C LEU A 107 25.67 -44.18 -5.25
#